data_AF-A0A530QY11-F1
#
_entry.id   AF-A0A530QY11-F1
#
_cell.length_a   1.000
_cell.length_b   1.000
_cell.length_c   1.000
_cell.angle_alpha   90.00
_cell.angle_beta   90.00
_cell.angle_gamma   90.00
#
_symmetry.space_group_name_H-M   'P 1'
#
loop_
_entity.id
_entity.type
_entity.pdbx_description
1 polymer ?
#
loop_
_entity_poly.entity_id
_entity_poly.type
_entity_poly.pdbx_seq_one_letter_code
_entity_poly.pdbx_strand_id
1 'polypeptide(L)'
;MEFDLKTIEALAPDQASLGAASKLTKRSSWPRLEKNEQQALIWGECQGSGSNPYRVVIDTGDHGYKCTCPSRKFPCKHTLALMWIAATAPASFAAAESIPEWVNDWLS
;
A
#
# COMPACT_ATOMS: atom_id res chain seq x y z
N MET A 1 -14.60 3.89 1.82
CA MET A 1 -14.63 3.20 0.51
C MET A 1 -13.86 1.91 0.69
N GLU A 2 -14.52 0.77 0.47
CA GLU A 2 -13.87 -0.54 0.51
C GLU A 2 -13.11 -0.74 -0.80
N PHE A 3 -11.81 -1.01 -0.74
CA PHE A 3 -11.06 -1.43 -1.92
C PHE A 3 -11.66 -2.75 -2.40
N ASP A 4 -12.16 -2.80 -3.64
CA ASP A 4 -12.65 -4.05 -4.23
C ASP A 4 -11.53 -4.72 -5.05
N LEU A 5 -11.48 -6.05 -4.98
CA LEU A 5 -10.47 -6.84 -5.70
C LEU A 5 -10.50 -6.58 -7.21
N LYS A 6 -11.68 -6.42 -7.84
CA LYS A 6 -11.76 -6.08 -9.27
C LYS A 6 -11.15 -4.73 -9.59
N THR A 7 -11.27 -3.77 -8.68
CA THR A 7 -10.67 -2.43 -8.88
C THR A 7 -9.15 -2.54 -8.83
N ILE A 8 -8.61 -3.33 -7.90
CA ILE A 8 -7.16 -3.57 -7.80
C ILE A 8 -6.65 -4.32 -9.04
N GLU A 9 -7.42 -5.30 -9.53
CA GLU A 9 -7.11 -6.01 -10.77
C GLU A 9 -7.14 -5.11 -12.01
N ALA A 10 -8.11 -4.20 -12.09
CA ALA A 10 -8.22 -3.23 -13.18
C ALA A 10 -7.13 -2.15 -13.13
N LEU A 11 -6.67 -1.79 -11.92
CA LEU A 11 -5.56 -0.87 -11.71
C LEU A 11 -4.20 -1.50 -12.00
N ALA A 12 -4.08 -2.83 -11.90
CA ALA A 12 -2.81 -3.51 -12.12
C ALA A 12 -2.34 -3.36 -13.58
N PRO A 13 -1.10 -2.90 -13.82
CA PRO A 13 -0.61 -2.68 -15.18
C PRO A 13 -0.40 -3.99 -15.95
N ASP A 14 -0.22 -5.11 -15.23
CA ASP A 14 -0.13 -6.44 -15.83
C ASP A 14 -0.39 -7.56 -14.79
N GLN A 15 -0.73 -8.76 -15.28
CA GLN A 15 -1.01 -9.93 -14.45
C GLN A 15 0.20 -10.40 -13.61
N ALA A 16 1.43 -10.24 -14.08
CA ALA A 16 2.63 -10.54 -13.30
C ALA A 16 2.79 -9.59 -12.11
N SER A 17 2.45 -8.30 -12.28
CA SER A 17 2.44 -7.32 -11.19
C SER A 17 1.39 -7.67 -10.14
N LEU A 18 0.20 -8.12 -10.58
CA LEU A 18 -0.85 -8.63 -9.72
C LEU A 18 -0.43 -9.88 -8.94
N GLY A 19 0.14 -10.88 -9.62
CA GLY A 19 0.64 -12.10 -8.99
C GLY A 19 1.77 -11.83 -7.99
N ALA A 20 2.63 -10.85 -8.26
CA ALA A 20 3.65 -10.40 -7.33
C ALA A 20 3.05 -9.66 -6.12
N ALA A 21 2.04 -8.81 -6.35
CA ALA A 21 1.32 -8.11 -5.30
C ALA A 21 0.63 -9.09 -4.33
N SER A 22 -0.05 -10.12 -4.86
CA SER A 22 -0.68 -11.19 -4.08
C SER A 22 0.31 -11.87 -3.12
N LYS A 23 1.53 -12.18 -3.57
CA LYS A 23 2.58 -12.76 -2.71
C LYS A 23 3.05 -11.82 -1.61
N LEU A 24 3.00 -10.52 -1.87
CA LEU A 24 3.36 -9.47 -0.91
C LEU A 24 2.23 -9.12 0.05
N THR A 25 1.01 -9.63 -0.12
CA THR A 25 -0.08 -9.43 0.87
C THR A 25 0.21 -10.05 2.24
N LYS A 26 1.25 -10.89 2.33
CA LYS A 26 1.68 -11.52 3.58
C LYS A 26 2.18 -10.46 4.56
N ARG A 27 1.60 -10.44 5.76
CA ARG A 27 2.00 -9.56 6.87
C ARG A 27 3.49 -9.67 7.23
N SER A 28 4.13 -10.80 6.98
CA SER A 28 5.59 -10.99 7.16
C SER A 28 6.45 -10.11 6.25
N SER A 29 5.95 -9.73 5.07
CA SER A 29 6.64 -8.80 4.16
C SER A 29 6.46 -7.35 4.57
N TRP A 30 5.59 -7.06 5.53
CA TRP A 30 5.30 -5.70 5.95
C TRP A 30 5.61 -5.52 7.44
N PRO A 31 6.85 -5.15 7.79
CA PRO A 31 7.21 -4.78 9.16
C PRO A 31 6.30 -3.69 9.75
N ARG A 32 5.77 -2.80 8.90
CA ARG A 32 4.87 -1.73 9.32
C ARG A 32 3.65 -1.67 8.41
N LEU A 33 2.46 -1.73 9.00
CA LEU A 33 1.16 -1.59 8.34
C LEU A 33 0.24 -0.81 9.26
N GLU A 34 -0.11 0.40 8.86
CA GLU A 34 -0.88 1.33 9.66
C GLU A 34 -1.91 2.03 8.79
N LYS A 35 -3.03 2.40 9.39
CA LYS A 35 -4.09 3.17 8.76
C LYS A 35 -4.53 4.30 9.65
N ASN A 36 -4.94 5.39 9.03
CA ASN A 36 -5.61 6.51 9.67
C ASN A 36 -6.96 6.73 9.01
N GLU A 37 -8.02 6.41 9.75
CA GLU A 37 -9.40 6.52 9.26
C GLU A 37 -9.89 7.97 9.22
N GLN A 38 -9.35 8.86 10.05
CA GLN A 38 -9.72 10.28 10.08
C GLN A 38 -9.27 11.02 8.82
N GLN A 39 -8.08 10.69 8.33
CA GLN A 39 -7.50 11.28 7.12
C GLN A 39 -7.67 10.38 5.89
N ALA A 40 -8.39 9.27 6.02
CA ALA A 40 -8.60 8.29 4.95
C ALA A 40 -7.28 7.81 4.30
N LEU A 41 -6.23 7.61 5.09
CA LEU A 41 -4.89 7.22 4.63
C LEU A 41 -4.51 5.83 5.11
N ILE A 42 -3.85 5.07 4.25
CA ILE A 42 -3.19 3.81 4.63
C ILE A 42 -1.75 3.85 4.19
N TRP A 43 -0.87 3.28 5.01
CA TRP A 43 0.54 3.21 4.66
C TRP A 43 1.20 1.96 5.21
N GLY A 44 2.32 1.62 4.60
CA GLY A 44 3.11 0.49 5.05
C GLY A 44 4.53 0.54 4.54
N GLU A 45 5.36 -0.23 5.21
CA GLU A 45 6.76 -0.44 4.86
C GLU A 45 6.89 -1.89 4.40
N CYS A 46 7.08 -2.09 3.10
CA CYS A 46 7.29 -3.42 2.52
C CYS A 46 8.78 -3.75 2.52
N GLN A 47 9.18 -4.80 3.24
CA GLN A 47 10.51 -5.37 3.16
C GLN A 47 10.72 -5.96 1.76
N GLY A 48 11.43 -5.22 0.92
CA GLY A 48 11.74 -5.61 -0.44
C GLY A 48 13.09 -6.33 -0.54
N SER A 49 13.58 -6.43 -1.77
CA SER A 49 14.87 -7.06 -2.08
C SER A 49 16.10 -6.21 -1.73
N GLY A 50 15.89 -4.99 -1.22
CA GLY A 50 16.96 -4.07 -0.81
C GLY A 50 17.15 -4.01 0.71
N SER A 51 18.19 -3.29 1.15
CA SER A 51 18.49 -3.11 2.58
C SER A 51 17.48 -2.22 3.31
N ASN A 52 16.81 -1.29 2.61
CA ASN A 52 15.77 -0.44 3.17
C ASN A 52 14.38 -0.90 2.72
N PRO A 53 13.39 -0.92 3.64
CA PRO A 53 12.02 -1.24 3.27
C PRO A 53 11.43 -0.14 2.37
N TYR A 54 10.64 -0.55 1.39
CA TYR A 54 9.92 0.36 0.52
C TYR A 54 8.70 0.90 1.24
N ARG A 55 8.68 2.21 1.45
CA ARG A 55 7.54 2.92 2.00
C ARG A 55 6.48 3.13 0.92
N VAL A 56 5.22 2.88 1.29
CA VAL A 56 4.04 3.00 0.44
C VAL A 56 2.95 3.72 1.20
N VAL A 57 2.30 4.68 0.56
CA VAL A 57 1.14 5.41 1.07
C VAL A 57 0.07 5.40 0.01
N ILE A 58 -1.17 5.24 0.47
CA ILE A 58 -2.34 5.30 -0.36
C ILE A 58 -3.36 6.15 0.38
N ASP A 59 -3.82 7.17 -0.33
CA ASP A 59 -4.98 7.94 0.01
C ASP A 59 -6.22 7.21 -0.48
N THR A 60 -7.07 6.81 0.46
CA THR A 60 -8.31 6.07 0.20
C THR A 60 -9.50 7.00 -0.06
N GLY A 61 -9.33 8.32 0.11
CA GLY A 61 -10.34 9.34 -0.18
C GLY A 61 -10.30 9.83 -1.63
N ASP A 62 -9.11 10.16 -2.12
CA ASP A 62 -8.81 10.68 -3.46
C ASP A 62 -8.26 9.59 -4.42
N HIS A 63 -7.96 8.40 -3.90
CA HIS A 63 -7.30 7.30 -4.64
C HIS A 63 -5.86 7.59 -5.06
N GLY A 64 -5.22 8.58 -4.42
CA GLY A 64 -3.80 8.86 -4.60
C GLY A 64 -2.92 7.74 -4.05
N TYR A 65 -1.81 7.42 -4.73
CA TYR A 65 -0.84 6.45 -4.21
C TYR A 65 0.59 6.84 -4.55
N LYS A 66 1.48 6.60 -3.59
CA LYS A 66 2.92 6.80 -3.77
C LYS A 66 3.69 5.62 -3.18
N CYS A 67 4.78 5.27 -3.87
CA CYS A 67 5.69 4.22 -3.45
C CYS A 67 7.11 4.67 -3.73
N THR A 68 8.02 4.44 -2.78
CA THR A 68 9.46 4.75 -2.89
C THR A 68 10.24 3.78 -3.79
N CYS A 69 9.61 2.73 -4.31
CA CYS A 69 10.31 1.75 -5.12
C CYS A 69 10.69 2.32 -6.50
N PRO A 70 11.86 1.96 -7.07
CA PRO A 70 12.31 2.44 -8.38
C PRO A 70 11.57 1.78 -9.57
N SER A 71 10.38 1.21 -9.33
CA SER A 71 9.59 0.55 -10.36
C SER A 71 9.07 1.56 -11.38
N ARG A 72 9.20 1.24 -12.67
CA ARG A 72 8.61 2.04 -13.76
C ARG A 72 7.15 1.69 -14.06
N LYS A 73 6.59 0.68 -13.37
CA LYS A 73 5.19 0.28 -13.46
C LYS A 73 4.39 0.97 -12.35
N PHE A 74 3.38 1.74 -12.75
CA PHE A 74 2.47 2.47 -11.86
C PHE A 74 1.02 2.07 -12.17
N PRO A 75 0.24 1.64 -11.17
CA PRO A 75 0.63 1.36 -9.79
C PRO A 75 1.63 0.18 -9.70
N CYS A 76 2.56 0.29 -8.75
CA CYS A 76 3.57 -0.75 -8.57
C CYS A 76 3.00 -1.92 -7.76
N LYS A 77 3.69 -3.08 -7.79
CA LYS A 77 3.27 -4.27 -7.03
C LYS A 77 3.09 -4.02 -5.53
N HIS A 78 3.82 -3.07 -4.94
CA HIS A 78 3.70 -2.78 -3.50
C HIS A 78 2.43 -1.97 -3.19
N THR A 79 2.12 -0.99 -4.03
CA THR A 79 0.85 -0.25 -3.96
C THR A 79 -0.34 -1.20 -4.11
N LEU A 80 -0.32 -2.05 -5.14
CA LEU A 80 -1.36 -3.05 -5.36
C LEU A 80 -1.50 -4.00 -4.16
N ALA A 81 -0.38 -4.46 -3.60
CA ALA A 81 -0.39 -5.31 -2.41
C ALA A 81 -1.02 -4.61 -1.20
N LEU A 82 -0.70 -3.33 -0.97
CA LEU A 82 -1.26 -2.57 0.14
C LEU A 82 -2.78 -2.37 -0.01
N MET A 83 -3.25 -2.02 -1.22
CA MET A 83 -4.69 -1.94 -1.52
C MET A 83 -5.38 -3.29 -1.30
N TRP A 84 -4.72 -4.38 -1.72
CA TRP A 84 -5.24 -5.73 -1.55
C TRP A 84 -5.37 -6.11 -0.08
N ILE A 85 -4.36 -5.86 0.74
CA ILE A 85 -4.46 -6.12 2.19
C ILE A 85 -5.60 -5.27 2.78
N ALA A 86 -5.77 -4.02 2.35
CA ALA A 86 -6.86 -3.17 2.82
C ALA A 86 -8.25 -3.70 2.41
N ALA A 87 -8.35 -4.32 1.23
CA ALA A 87 -9.56 -4.99 0.75
C ALA A 87 -9.89 -6.28 1.50
N THR A 88 -8.91 -7.18 1.65
CA THR A 88 -9.16 -8.55 2.15
C THR A 88 -8.92 -8.73 3.63
N ALA A 89 -8.04 -7.91 4.21
CA ALA A 89 -7.60 -8.04 5.59
C ALA A 89 -7.38 -6.65 6.24
N PRO A 90 -8.40 -5.77 6.26
CA PRO A 90 -8.29 -4.43 6.85
C PRO A 90 -7.91 -4.45 8.33
N ALA A 91 -8.20 -5.55 9.04
CA ALA A 91 -7.79 -5.78 10.43
C ALA A 91 -6.27 -5.98 10.62
N SER A 92 -5.51 -6.18 9.53
CA SER A 92 -4.05 -6.28 9.59
C SER A 92 -3.37 -4.93 9.81
N PHE A 93 -4.08 -3.82 9.56
CA PHE A 93 -3.57 -2.48 9.75
C PHE A 93 -3.78 -2.04 11.20
N ALA A 94 -2.72 -1.57 11.83
CA ALA A 94 -2.83 -0.91 13.11
C ALA A 94 -3.47 0.48 12.92
N ALA A 95 -4.37 0.87 13.82
CA ALA A 95 -4.88 2.23 13.83
C ALA A 95 -3.75 3.17 14.31
N ALA A 96 -3.35 4.10 13.46
CA ALA A 96 -2.36 5.10 13.79
C ALA A 96 -3.05 6.42 14.14
N GLU A 97 -2.86 6.87 15.38
CA GLU A 97 -3.41 8.14 15.87
C GLU A 97 -2.77 9.34 15.18
N SER A 98 -1.50 9.23 14.80
CA SER A 98 -0.75 10.26 14.09
C SER A 98 -0.10 9.72 12.84
N ILE A 99 -0.09 10.55 11.80
CA ILE A 99 0.55 10.27 10.53
C ILE A 99 2.04 10.58 10.69
N PRO A 100 2.94 9.63 10.39
CA PRO A 100 4.37 9.89 10.51
C PRO A 100 4.83 10.93 9.47
N GLU A 101 5.88 11.68 9.80
CA GLU A 101 6.33 12.85 9.01
C GLU A 101 6.57 12.53 7.53
N TRP A 102 7.11 11.35 7.22
CA TRP A 102 7.37 10.92 5.84
C TRP A 102 6.10 10.67 5.02
N VAL A 103 4.98 10.35 5.67
CA VAL A 103 3.67 10.26 4.99
C VAL A 103 3.15 11.67 4.76
N ASN A 104 3.32 12.56 5.73
CA ASN A 104 2.90 13.95 5.62
C ASN A 104 3.67 14.70 4.51
N ASP A 105 4.99 14.49 4.41
CA ASP A 105 5.85 14.97 3.33
C ASP A 105 5.31 14.60 1.94
N TRP A 106 4.64 13.46 1.81
CA TRP A 106 4.09 13.01 0.53
C TRP A 106 2.74 13.59 0.17
N LEU A 107 2.00 14.07 1.18
CA LEU A 107 0.69 14.72 1.05
C LEU A 107 0.82 16.23 0.84
N SER A 108 1.98 16.81 1.18
CA SER A 108 2.29 18.23 1.01
C SER A 108 2.55 18.64 -0.44
#